data_AF-M2RHG8-F1
#
_entry.id   AF-M2RHG8-F1
#
_cell.length_a   1.000
_cell.length_b   1.000
_cell.length_c   1.000
_cell.angle_alpha   90.00
_cell.angle_beta   90.00
_cell.angle_gamma   90.00
#
_symmetry.space_group_name_H-M   'P 1'
#
loop_
_entity.id
_entity.type
_entity.pdbx_description
1 polymer ?
#
loop_
_entity_poly.entity_id
_entity_poly.type
_entity_poly.pdbx_seq_one_letter_code
_entity_poly.pdbx_strand_id
1 'polypeptide(L)'
;MALEPLGEPNFDAVKGPVRFFAPEGMLQYGTSYYNSAYKVFDHLQDRWYWVRYTRIEVYCEEAEADLAVWVDKMLDNNVLSQDGDGTWTISRDPDFRPPLLWQDKLSDVPGDWKTIRSSELHVTGVIQPRVYVVGQWQRVFKRILFIGHVPRTRAEINAHAAIGTHPRIVPIESIVLADDSDEIVGMTLPFIKGGNFDVRTSFKMKWFIQLMNTVDDFRNRFNLSHGDIAPRNILVGDDDNIRIIDFEAARQPAKDDSDVDGPCVVVAVYETVTKRDWEVDGEVEWHHNPERLRRRGDFVMQQHWESVVELDDDIALVKDLLLRWVVARERDDFTWSGLLADADLPSQLSDFVARHSRSRPS
;
A
#
# COMPACT_ATOMS: atom_id res chain seq x y z
N MET A 1 13.70 23.33 -3.50
CA MET A 1 14.33 23.22 -2.17
C MET A 1 14.97 21.83 -2.13
N ALA A 2 16.30 21.74 -2.16
CA ALA A 2 17.00 20.46 -2.19
C ALA A 2 16.87 19.80 -0.81
N LEU A 3 16.39 18.56 -0.76
CA LEU A 3 16.37 17.75 0.46
C LEU A 3 17.82 17.52 0.90
N GLU A 4 18.16 17.96 2.11
CA GLU A 4 19.48 17.67 2.70
C GLU A 4 19.68 16.14 2.82
N PRO A 5 20.91 15.63 2.72
CA PRO A 5 21.18 14.23 2.99
C PRO A 5 20.82 13.96 4.45
N LEU A 6 19.73 13.23 4.66
CA LEU A 6 19.37 12.69 5.97
C LEU A 6 20.59 11.95 6.51
N GLY A 7 21.07 12.41 7.67
CA GLY A 7 22.22 11.85 8.37
C GLY A 7 22.03 10.37 8.71
N GLU A 8 23.01 9.81 9.43
CA GLU A 8 23.02 8.42 9.88
C GLU A 8 21.66 7.92 10.40
N PRO A 9 21.39 6.59 10.29
CA PRO A 9 20.14 5.96 10.72
C PRO A 9 19.63 6.51 12.05
N ASN A 10 18.61 7.36 12.01
CA ASN A 10 18.00 7.78 13.25
C ASN A 10 17.08 6.67 13.74
N PHE A 11 17.63 5.66 14.40
CA PHE A 11 16.84 4.66 15.12
C PHE A 11 15.99 5.29 16.24
N ASP A 12 16.23 6.54 16.65
CA ASP A 12 15.30 7.26 17.52
C ASP A 12 13.98 7.62 16.81
N ALA A 13 13.93 7.66 15.46
CA ALA A 13 12.67 7.73 14.72
C ALA A 13 11.83 6.45 14.84
N VAL A 14 12.46 5.32 15.19
CA VAL A 14 11.82 4.03 15.51
C VAL A 14 11.39 3.97 16.97
N LYS A 15 11.37 5.09 17.71
CA LYS A 15 10.71 5.16 19.02
C LYS A 15 9.25 5.63 18.94
N GLY A 16 8.78 5.97 17.73
CA GLY A 16 7.39 6.38 17.47
C GLY A 16 6.46 5.22 17.05
N PRO A 17 5.23 5.53 16.59
CA PRO A 17 4.20 4.55 16.20
C PRO A 17 4.63 3.61 15.06
N VAL A 18 5.78 3.85 14.43
CA VAL A 18 6.34 3.05 13.34
C VAL A 18 7.11 1.81 13.84
N ARG A 19 7.41 1.71 15.15
CA ARG A 19 8.12 0.57 15.76
C ARG A 19 7.28 -0.68 15.84
N PHE A 20 6.00 -0.50 16.13
CA PHE A 20 5.10 -1.59 16.44
C PHE A 20 4.15 -1.80 15.27
N PHE A 21 3.67 -3.04 15.18
CA PHE A 21 2.64 -3.40 14.26
C PHE A 21 1.73 -4.43 14.89
N ALA A 22 0.49 -4.04 15.11
CA ALA A 22 -0.60 -4.93 15.43
C ALA A 22 -1.37 -5.21 14.13
N PRO A 23 -1.37 -6.45 13.61
CA PRO A 23 -2.37 -6.87 12.64
C PRO A 23 -3.75 -6.47 13.17
N GLU A 24 -4.53 -5.72 12.39
CA GLU A 24 -5.91 -5.38 12.76
C GLU A 24 -6.64 -6.64 13.25
N GLY A 25 -7.34 -6.45 14.37
CA GLY A 25 -7.79 -7.48 15.30
C GLY A 25 -8.06 -8.85 14.69
N MET A 26 -7.13 -9.78 14.90
CA MET A 26 -7.56 -11.13 15.29
C MET A 26 -8.24 -11.01 16.65
N LEU A 27 -9.47 -10.48 16.68
CA LEU A 27 -10.44 -10.92 17.65
C LEU A 27 -10.50 -12.43 17.47
N GLN A 28 -9.83 -13.18 18.34
CA GLN A 28 -10.09 -14.61 18.42
C GLN A 28 -11.55 -14.75 18.81
N TYR A 29 -12.43 -14.88 17.81
CA TYR A 29 -13.74 -15.47 17.95
C TYR A 29 -13.53 -16.90 18.44
N GLY A 30 -13.41 -17.09 19.76
CA GLY A 30 -13.10 -18.41 20.28
C GLY A 30 -12.99 -18.57 21.79
N THR A 31 -12.48 -17.58 22.54
CA THR A 31 -12.31 -17.77 24.00
C THR A 31 -12.60 -16.51 24.80
N SER A 32 -13.82 -16.45 25.35
CA SER A 32 -14.38 -15.47 26.29
C SER A 32 -14.52 -14.02 25.78
N TYR A 33 -15.77 -13.58 25.66
CA TYR A 33 -16.24 -12.25 25.24
C TYR A 33 -15.78 -11.05 26.12
N TYR A 34 -14.78 -11.21 26.99
CA TYR A 34 -14.48 -10.23 28.04
C TYR A 34 -13.07 -9.61 27.98
N ASN A 35 -12.15 -10.12 27.15
CA ASN A 35 -10.78 -9.62 27.12
C ASN A 35 -10.35 -9.21 25.70
N SER A 36 -9.81 -8.00 25.56
CA SER A 36 -9.16 -7.57 24.31
C SER A 36 -7.71 -8.09 24.33
N ALA A 37 -7.26 -8.76 23.27
CA ALA A 37 -5.90 -9.27 23.18
C ALA A 37 -5.32 -9.04 21.79
N TYR A 38 -4.14 -8.44 21.74
CA TYR A 38 -3.45 -8.05 20.52
C TYR A 38 -2.13 -8.79 20.40
N LYS A 39 -1.83 -9.30 19.21
CA LYS A 39 -0.47 -9.73 18.86
C LYS A 39 0.23 -8.53 18.23
N VAL A 40 1.28 -8.05 18.87
CA VAL A 40 2.02 -6.88 18.40
C VAL A 40 3.44 -7.30 18.03
N PHE A 41 3.88 -6.92 16.85
CA PHE A 41 5.23 -7.16 16.36
C PHE A 41 6.11 -5.93 16.63
N ASP A 42 7.26 -6.11 17.27
CA ASP A 42 8.29 -5.09 17.45
C ASP A 42 9.31 -5.22 16.30
N HIS A 43 9.31 -4.22 15.41
CA HIS A 43 10.21 -4.17 14.27
C HIS A 43 11.69 -3.98 14.67
N LEU A 44 11.98 -3.46 15.86
CA LEU A 44 13.34 -3.24 16.35
C LEU A 44 13.93 -4.50 16.98
N GLN A 45 13.11 -5.27 17.72
CA GLN A 45 13.54 -6.51 18.36
C GLN A 45 13.30 -7.76 17.51
N ASP A 46 12.67 -7.62 16.33
CA ASP A 46 12.19 -8.70 15.46
C ASP A 46 11.40 -9.76 16.25
N ARG A 47 10.45 -9.30 17.06
CA ARG A 47 9.78 -10.15 18.05
C ARG A 47 8.29 -9.86 18.18
N TRP A 48 7.52 -10.91 18.37
CA TRP A 48 6.10 -10.85 18.66
C TRP A 48 5.81 -10.84 20.17
N TYR A 49 4.79 -10.07 20.55
CA TYR A 49 4.27 -9.95 21.92
C TYR A 49 2.75 -10.13 21.93
N TRP A 50 2.22 -10.61 23.05
CA TRP A 50 0.82 -10.42 23.42
C TRP A 50 0.68 -9.16 24.26
N VAL A 51 -0.31 -8.34 23.93
CA VAL A 51 -0.81 -7.27 24.80
C VAL A 51 -2.25 -7.59 25.13
N ARG A 52 -2.55 -7.85 26.41
CA ARG A 52 -3.85 -8.34 26.89
C ARG A 52 -4.48 -7.32 27.81
N TYR A 53 -5.79 -7.19 27.72
CA TYR A 53 -6.60 -6.30 28.52
C TYR A 53 -7.78 -7.06 29.10
N THR A 54 -8.09 -6.81 30.37
CA THR A 54 -9.35 -7.28 30.97
C THR A 54 -10.55 -6.40 30.63
N ARG A 55 -10.33 -5.25 29.97
CA ARG A 55 -11.40 -4.38 29.47
C ARG A 55 -11.67 -4.64 27.99
N ILE A 56 -12.94 -4.46 27.62
CA ILE A 56 -13.41 -4.42 26.24
C ILE A 56 -13.14 -3.02 25.65
N GLU A 57 -13.15 -2.91 24.31
CA GLU A 57 -12.97 -1.64 23.57
C GLU A 57 -11.56 -1.01 23.61
N VAL A 58 -10.53 -1.84 23.59
CA VAL A 58 -9.16 -1.36 23.36
C VAL A 58 -8.87 -1.43 21.87
N TYR A 59 -8.27 -0.38 21.29
CA TYR A 59 -7.85 -0.36 19.89
C TYR A 59 -6.40 -0.82 19.73
N CYS A 60 -5.99 -1.17 18.51
CA CYS A 60 -4.66 -1.72 18.27
C CYS A 60 -3.53 -0.71 18.53
N GLU A 61 -3.78 0.57 18.28
CA GLU A 61 -2.90 1.70 18.53
C GLU A 61 -2.63 1.89 20.04
N GLU A 62 -3.63 1.60 20.88
CA GLU A 62 -3.47 1.61 22.34
C GLU A 62 -2.57 0.45 22.78
N ALA A 63 -2.73 -0.74 22.17
CA ALA A 63 -1.84 -1.87 22.41
C ALA A 63 -0.39 -1.62 22.00
N GLU A 64 -0.17 -0.95 20.88
CA GLU A 64 1.16 -0.53 20.43
C GLU A 64 1.78 0.50 21.37
N ALA A 65 0.99 1.52 21.77
CA ALA A 65 1.44 2.56 22.68
C ALA A 65 1.80 2.00 24.06
N ASP A 66 0.99 1.09 24.60
CA ASP A 66 1.26 0.44 25.88
C ASP A 66 2.50 -0.45 25.79
N LEU A 67 2.62 -1.26 24.74
CA LEU A 67 3.82 -2.07 24.54
C LEU A 67 5.08 -1.20 24.47
N ALA A 68 5.02 -0.03 23.82
CA ALA A 68 6.15 0.90 23.74
C ALA A 68 6.73 1.29 25.11
N VAL A 69 5.89 1.40 26.14
CA VAL A 69 6.30 1.76 27.51
C VAL A 69 7.02 0.61 28.24
N TRP A 70 6.71 -0.63 27.86
CA TRP A 70 7.10 -1.82 28.61
C TRP A 70 8.12 -2.70 27.90
N VAL A 71 8.19 -2.69 26.57
CA VAL A 71 8.89 -3.70 25.77
C VAL A 71 10.36 -3.86 26.14
N ASP A 72 11.07 -2.76 26.44
CA ASP A 72 12.49 -2.81 26.81
C ASP A 72 12.71 -3.39 28.22
N LYS A 73 11.65 -3.49 29.03
CA LYS A 73 11.62 -4.16 30.35
C LYS A 73 11.19 -5.61 30.26
N MET A 74 10.67 -6.06 29.11
CA MET A 74 10.09 -7.40 29.00
C MET A 74 11.13 -8.51 28.94
N LEU A 75 12.41 -8.23 28.65
CA LEU A 75 13.48 -9.25 28.59
C LEU A 75 13.03 -10.48 27.78
N ASP A 76 13.04 -11.69 28.36
CA ASP A 76 12.59 -12.93 27.71
C ASP A 76 11.06 -13.15 27.74
N ASN A 77 10.31 -12.23 28.33
CA ASN A 77 8.84 -12.29 28.38
C ASN A 77 8.21 -11.81 27.07
N ASN A 78 7.04 -12.33 26.78
CA ASN A 78 6.30 -12.10 25.53
C ASN A 78 4.83 -11.77 25.77
N VAL A 79 4.41 -11.57 27.02
CA VAL A 79 3.05 -11.16 27.36
C VAL A 79 3.09 -9.96 28.29
N LEU A 80 2.39 -8.91 27.87
CA LEU A 80 2.05 -7.74 28.67
C LEU A 80 0.54 -7.79 28.92
N SER A 81 0.12 -7.72 30.19
CA SER A 81 -1.31 -7.77 30.54
C SER A 81 -1.68 -6.60 31.44
N GLN A 82 -2.81 -5.94 31.16
CA GLN A 82 -3.44 -4.95 32.02
C GLN A 82 -4.67 -5.55 32.72
N ASP A 83 -4.65 -5.53 34.04
CA ASP A 83 -5.77 -5.95 34.89
C ASP A 83 -6.84 -4.85 35.01
N GLY A 84 -8.01 -5.18 35.58
CA GLY A 84 -9.18 -4.29 35.61
C GLY A 84 -9.02 -3.05 36.50
N ASP A 85 -8.01 -3.05 37.36
CA ASP A 85 -7.61 -1.90 38.18
C ASP A 85 -6.52 -1.03 37.51
N GLY A 86 -6.11 -1.38 36.28
CA GLY A 86 -5.06 -0.71 35.52
C GLY A 86 -3.64 -1.22 35.80
N THR A 87 -3.47 -2.22 36.67
CA THR A 87 -2.16 -2.79 36.99
C THR A 87 -1.58 -3.56 35.80
N TRP A 88 -0.30 -3.33 35.49
CA TRP A 88 0.42 -4.01 34.43
C TRP A 88 1.26 -5.18 34.96
N THR A 89 1.17 -6.32 34.28
CA THR A 89 2.00 -7.50 34.55
C THR A 89 2.75 -7.92 33.29
N ILE A 90 4.01 -8.35 33.49
CA ILE A 90 4.85 -8.94 32.44
C ILE A 90 4.97 -10.43 32.76
N SER A 91 4.72 -11.27 31.76
CA SER A 91 4.82 -12.72 31.92
C SER A 91 5.29 -13.41 30.64
N ARG A 92 5.70 -14.67 30.79
CA ARG A 92 6.08 -15.53 29.69
C ARG A 92 4.99 -16.55 29.41
N ASP A 93 4.52 -16.58 28.19
CA ASP A 93 3.65 -17.61 27.65
C ASP A 93 4.51 -18.54 26.77
N PRO A 94 4.88 -19.74 27.26
CA PRO A 94 5.71 -20.68 26.51
C PRO A 94 4.99 -21.26 25.27
N ASP A 95 3.66 -21.21 25.27
CA ASP A 95 2.82 -21.67 24.16
C ASP A 95 2.53 -20.55 23.16
N PHE A 96 3.08 -19.35 23.39
CA PHE A 96 3.02 -18.27 22.43
C PHE A 96 3.61 -18.71 21.10
N ARG A 97 2.73 -18.81 20.11
CA ARG A 97 3.11 -18.91 18.72
C ARG A 97 2.88 -17.55 18.05
N PRO A 98 3.88 -17.01 17.32
CA PRO A 98 3.59 -16.04 16.28
C PRO A 98 2.40 -16.51 15.44
N PRO A 99 1.60 -15.61 14.84
CA PRO A 99 0.56 -16.01 13.89
C PRO A 99 1.11 -17.09 12.94
N LEU A 100 0.34 -18.14 12.63
CA LEU A 100 0.77 -19.17 11.67
C LEU A 100 1.08 -18.47 10.34
N LEU A 101 2.37 -18.34 10.04
CA LEU A 101 2.86 -17.70 8.83
C LEU A 101 2.96 -18.78 7.76
N TRP A 102 2.14 -18.72 6.72
CA TRP A 102 2.44 -19.50 5.52
C TRP A 102 3.65 -18.86 4.85
N GLN A 103 4.82 -19.46 4.97
CA GLN A 103 6.02 -18.93 4.34
C GLN A 103 6.14 -19.49 2.92
N ASP A 104 5.88 -18.62 1.94
CA ASP A 104 6.21 -18.92 0.54
C ASP A 104 7.71 -19.19 0.43
N LYS A 105 8.06 -20.26 -0.26
CA LYS A 105 9.44 -20.54 -0.63
C LYS A 105 9.76 -19.89 -1.96
N LEU A 106 11.03 -19.69 -2.25
CA LEU A 106 11.47 -19.23 -3.57
C LEU A 106 10.95 -20.12 -4.71
N SER A 107 10.83 -21.43 -4.47
CA SER A 107 10.26 -22.39 -5.42
C SER A 107 8.77 -22.19 -5.71
N ASP A 108 8.06 -21.44 -4.86
CA ASP A 108 6.61 -21.25 -4.95
C ASP A 108 6.24 -20.04 -5.83
N VAL A 109 7.23 -19.22 -6.21
CA VAL A 109 7.02 -18.01 -7.01
C VAL A 109 7.68 -18.14 -8.39
N PRO A 110 7.07 -17.57 -9.45
CA PRO A 110 7.62 -17.61 -10.80
C PRO A 110 8.76 -16.60 -10.95
N GLY A 111 9.71 -16.91 -11.83
CA GLY A 111 10.74 -15.98 -12.29
C GLY A 111 12.13 -16.22 -11.69
N ASP A 112 13.14 -15.75 -12.41
CA ASP A 112 14.55 -15.82 -12.02
C ASP A 112 14.94 -14.56 -11.23
N TRP A 113 14.48 -14.50 -9.98
CA TRP A 113 14.73 -13.35 -9.12
C TRP A 113 16.17 -13.34 -8.59
N LYS A 114 16.77 -12.16 -8.52
CA LYS A 114 17.93 -11.95 -7.66
C LYS A 114 17.52 -12.16 -6.20
N THR A 115 18.33 -12.89 -5.45
CA THR A 115 18.07 -13.17 -4.02
C THR A 115 19.13 -12.55 -3.12
N ILE A 116 18.75 -12.23 -1.89
CA ILE A 116 19.65 -11.77 -0.82
C ILE A 116 19.16 -12.34 0.52
N ARG A 117 20.07 -12.66 1.44
CA ARG A 117 19.70 -13.12 2.79
C ARG A 117 19.32 -11.93 3.68
N SER A 118 18.44 -12.15 4.67
CA SER A 118 18.00 -11.12 5.60
C SER A 118 19.16 -10.46 6.35
N SER A 119 20.15 -11.25 6.78
CA SER A 119 21.35 -10.75 7.46
C SER A 119 22.26 -9.86 6.59
N GLU A 120 22.12 -9.92 5.26
CA GLU A 120 22.87 -9.06 4.34
C GLU A 120 22.23 -7.67 4.17
N LEU A 121 21.00 -7.47 4.67
CA LEU A 121 20.33 -6.18 4.61
C LEU A 121 20.92 -5.21 5.63
N HIS A 122 21.60 -4.17 5.12
CA HIS A 122 22.00 -3.03 5.95
C HIS A 122 20.81 -2.09 6.16
N VAL A 123 19.90 -2.46 7.09
CA VAL A 123 18.75 -1.64 7.47
C VAL A 123 19.22 -0.38 8.19
N THR A 124 18.85 0.77 7.62
CA THR A 124 19.26 2.11 8.04
C THR A 124 18.09 2.97 8.53
N GLY A 125 16.89 2.42 8.64
CA GLY A 125 15.72 3.14 9.12
C GLY A 125 14.42 2.42 8.82
N VAL A 126 13.30 3.05 9.20
CA VAL A 126 11.93 2.55 8.97
C VAL A 126 11.09 3.69 8.45
N ILE A 127 10.28 3.43 7.41
CA ILE A 127 9.35 4.41 6.80
C ILE A 127 7.96 4.27 7.42
N GLN A 128 7.49 3.03 7.47
CA GLN A 128 6.19 2.63 8.03
C GLN A 128 6.30 1.18 8.50
N PRO A 129 5.33 0.65 9.26
CA PRO A 129 5.29 -0.76 9.60
C PRO A 129 5.56 -1.65 8.39
N ARG A 130 6.47 -2.62 8.56
CA ARG A 130 6.95 -3.55 7.52
C ARG A 130 7.86 -2.96 6.43
N VAL A 131 8.11 -1.66 6.41
CA VAL A 131 8.82 -1.00 5.30
C VAL A 131 10.06 -0.30 5.83
N TYR A 132 11.20 -0.88 5.54
CA TYR A 132 12.51 -0.48 6.07
C TYR A 132 13.34 0.22 5.02
N VAL A 133 14.15 1.20 5.44
CA VAL A 133 15.15 1.82 4.58
C VAL A 133 16.41 0.97 4.60
N VAL A 134 17.00 0.70 3.44
CA VAL A 134 18.27 -0.05 3.31
C VAL A 134 19.31 0.81 2.61
N GLY A 135 20.52 0.84 3.17
CA GLY A 135 21.68 1.50 2.57
C GLY A 135 21.54 3.02 2.43
N GLN A 136 21.01 3.71 3.44
CA GLN A 136 20.83 5.18 3.44
C GLN A 136 19.96 5.69 2.28
N TRP A 137 18.71 5.23 2.21
CA TRP A 137 17.73 5.67 1.20
C TRP A 137 18.07 5.25 -0.24
N GLN A 138 18.86 4.20 -0.41
CA GLN A 138 19.07 3.58 -1.71
C GLN A 138 17.92 2.64 -2.06
N ARG A 139 17.47 1.85 -1.07
CA ARG A 139 16.44 0.84 -1.22
C ARG A 139 15.44 0.89 -0.09
N VAL A 140 14.31 0.27 -0.35
CA VAL A 140 13.30 -0.11 0.63
C VAL A 140 13.30 -1.62 0.74
N PHE A 141 13.29 -2.14 1.96
CA PHE A 141 12.96 -3.54 2.24
C PHE A 141 11.52 -3.60 2.74
N LYS A 142 10.62 -4.15 1.91
CA LYS A 142 9.25 -4.48 2.30
C LYS A 142 9.26 -5.87 2.89
N ARG A 143 9.17 -5.95 4.21
CA ARG A 143 9.04 -7.21 4.94
C ARG A 143 7.61 -7.72 4.79
N ILE A 144 7.50 -9.00 4.57
CA ILE A 144 6.19 -9.64 4.52
C ILE A 144 5.76 -9.94 5.95
N LEU A 145 4.52 -9.57 6.28
CA LEU A 145 3.83 -10.13 7.43
C LEU A 145 2.68 -10.98 6.93
N PHE A 146 2.72 -12.26 7.29
CA PHE A 146 1.67 -13.21 6.94
C PHE A 146 0.57 -13.12 7.99
N ILE A 147 -0.48 -12.36 7.69
CA ILE A 147 -1.68 -12.30 8.53
C ILE A 147 -2.80 -13.01 7.77
N GLY A 148 -3.30 -14.10 8.37
CA GLY A 148 -4.55 -14.76 7.98
C GLY A 148 -4.63 -15.22 6.53
N HIS A 149 -4.25 -16.47 6.25
CA HIS A 149 -4.58 -17.28 5.05
C HIS A 149 -4.44 -16.68 3.63
N VAL A 150 -4.09 -15.39 3.44
CA VAL A 150 -4.03 -14.76 2.13
C VAL A 150 -2.57 -14.67 1.68
N PRO A 151 -2.19 -15.32 0.57
CA PRO A 151 -0.84 -15.25 0.03
C PRO A 151 -0.58 -13.91 -0.69
N ARG A 152 -0.68 -12.79 0.04
CA ARG A 152 -0.51 -11.41 -0.50
C ARG A 152 0.86 -11.18 -1.11
N THR A 153 1.90 -11.76 -0.50
CA THR A 153 3.26 -11.80 -1.06
C THR A 153 3.31 -12.45 -2.41
N ARG A 154 2.72 -13.64 -2.51
CA ARG A 154 2.69 -14.40 -3.74
C ARG A 154 1.97 -13.60 -4.83
N ALA A 155 0.87 -12.93 -4.48
CA ALA A 155 0.15 -12.05 -5.38
C ALA A 155 1.05 -10.92 -5.92
N GLU A 156 1.77 -10.21 -5.04
CA GLU A 156 2.69 -9.13 -5.44
C GLU A 156 3.83 -9.64 -6.33
N ILE A 157 4.51 -10.72 -5.94
CA ILE A 157 5.62 -11.29 -6.75
C ILE A 157 5.10 -11.82 -8.09
N ASN A 158 3.95 -12.49 -8.11
CA ASN A 158 3.33 -12.98 -9.35
C ASN A 158 2.93 -11.83 -10.28
N ALA A 159 2.38 -10.74 -9.72
CA ALA A 159 2.06 -9.54 -10.47
C ALA A 159 3.32 -8.95 -11.11
N HIS A 160 4.40 -8.79 -10.34
CA HIS A 160 5.68 -8.31 -10.86
C HIS A 160 6.26 -9.23 -11.93
N ALA A 161 6.16 -10.56 -11.78
CA ALA A 161 6.59 -11.52 -12.79
C ALA A 161 5.78 -11.39 -14.09
N ALA A 162 4.46 -11.20 -14.00
CA ALA A 162 3.57 -11.04 -15.16
C ALA A 162 3.79 -9.72 -15.89
N ILE A 163 4.04 -8.64 -15.14
CA ILE A 163 4.32 -7.30 -15.66
C ILE A 163 5.70 -7.24 -16.31
N GLY A 164 6.70 -7.89 -15.72
CA GLY A 164 8.10 -7.75 -16.12
C GLY A 164 8.60 -6.32 -15.87
N THR A 165 8.99 -5.62 -16.95
CA THR A 165 9.48 -4.23 -16.87
C THR A 165 8.42 -3.24 -17.34
N HIS A 166 8.06 -2.29 -16.48
CA HIS A 166 7.14 -1.21 -16.81
C HIS A 166 7.65 0.14 -16.27
N PRO A 167 7.65 1.22 -17.08
CA PRO A 167 8.22 2.51 -16.66
C PRO A 167 7.44 3.22 -15.54
N ARG A 168 6.23 2.74 -15.22
CA ARG A 168 5.31 3.31 -14.22
C ARG A 168 5.10 2.42 -13.01
N ILE A 169 5.94 1.42 -12.82
CA ILE A 169 5.86 0.47 -11.71
C ILE A 169 7.24 0.40 -11.07
N VAL A 170 7.29 0.37 -9.75
CA VAL A 170 8.56 0.20 -9.04
C VAL A 170 8.99 -1.27 -9.15
N PRO A 171 10.16 -1.58 -9.73
CA PRO A 171 10.57 -2.97 -9.88
C PRO A 171 11.01 -3.58 -8.53
N ILE A 172 10.78 -4.89 -8.37
CA ILE A 172 11.47 -5.68 -7.34
C ILE A 172 12.94 -5.81 -7.76
N GLU A 173 13.87 -5.36 -6.91
CA GLU A 173 15.31 -5.52 -7.15
C GLU A 173 15.83 -6.88 -6.69
N SER A 174 15.32 -7.38 -5.56
CA SER A 174 15.70 -8.69 -5.03
C SER A 174 14.64 -9.24 -4.10
N ILE A 175 14.44 -10.55 -4.13
CA ILE A 175 13.69 -11.30 -3.12
C ILE A 175 14.61 -11.52 -1.92
N VAL A 176 14.09 -11.27 -0.72
CA VAL A 176 14.82 -11.46 0.53
C VAL A 176 14.40 -12.79 1.13
N LEU A 177 15.40 -13.64 1.39
CA LEU A 177 15.22 -14.95 1.99
C LEU A 177 15.63 -14.92 3.46
N ALA A 178 15.08 -15.84 4.26
CA ALA A 178 15.60 -16.14 5.59
C ALA A 178 17.07 -16.58 5.52
N ASP A 179 17.80 -16.48 6.63
CA ASP A 179 19.24 -16.77 6.66
C ASP A 179 19.55 -18.28 6.55
N ASP A 180 18.65 -19.13 7.04
CA ASP A 180 18.83 -20.58 7.17
C ASP A 180 17.87 -21.43 6.32
N SER A 181 16.98 -20.79 5.54
CA SER A 181 15.98 -21.45 4.70
C SER A 181 15.75 -20.70 3.37
N ASP A 182 15.04 -21.31 2.43
CA ASP A 182 14.63 -20.63 1.18
C ASP A 182 13.25 -19.97 1.29
N GLU A 183 12.82 -19.68 2.52
CA GLU A 183 11.58 -18.97 2.80
C GLU A 183 11.73 -17.48 2.49
N ILE A 184 10.74 -16.92 1.82
CA ILE A 184 10.68 -15.52 1.47
C ILE A 184 10.25 -14.73 2.72
N VAL A 185 11.11 -13.79 3.14
CA VAL A 185 10.82 -12.88 4.26
C VAL A 185 10.46 -11.47 3.80
N GLY A 186 10.76 -11.14 2.55
CA GLY A 186 10.35 -9.87 1.95
C GLY A 186 10.95 -9.66 0.58
N MET A 187 10.95 -8.39 0.16
CA MET A 187 11.52 -7.97 -1.11
C MET A 187 12.15 -6.58 -0.97
N THR A 188 13.14 -6.31 -1.81
CA THR A 188 13.75 -4.98 -1.92
C THR A 188 13.27 -4.28 -3.17
N LEU A 189 13.03 -2.97 -3.04
CA LEU A 189 12.61 -2.07 -4.11
C LEU A 189 13.53 -0.84 -4.09
N PRO A 190 13.73 -0.13 -5.21
CA PRO A 190 14.43 1.15 -5.17
C PRO A 190 13.64 2.16 -4.34
N PHE A 191 14.32 2.97 -3.55
CA PHE A 191 13.68 4.05 -2.81
C PHE A 191 13.34 5.22 -3.75
N ILE A 192 12.08 5.67 -3.75
CA ILE A 192 11.61 6.79 -4.57
C ILE A 192 11.43 8.02 -3.68
N LYS A 193 12.26 9.04 -3.91
CA LYS A 193 12.38 10.22 -3.02
C LYS A 193 11.20 11.19 -3.08
N GLY A 194 10.45 11.23 -4.17
CA GLY A 194 9.39 12.23 -4.36
C GLY A 194 8.11 11.98 -3.53
N GLY A 195 8.06 10.89 -2.76
CA GLY A 195 6.91 10.57 -1.89
C GLY A 195 5.68 10.12 -2.67
N ASN A 196 4.61 9.80 -1.94
CA ASN A 196 3.32 9.38 -2.48
C ASN A 196 2.35 10.56 -2.66
N PHE A 197 1.16 10.32 -3.21
CA PHE A 197 0.17 11.38 -3.41
C PHE A 197 -0.46 11.90 -2.10
N ASP A 198 -0.48 11.10 -1.02
CA ASP A 198 -1.08 11.53 0.27
C ASP A 198 -0.37 12.75 0.85
N VAL A 199 0.96 12.72 0.86
CA VAL A 199 1.77 13.76 1.52
C VAL A 199 2.02 14.99 0.65
N ARG A 200 1.63 14.95 -0.64
CA ARG A 200 1.91 16.04 -1.59
C ARG A 200 0.82 17.09 -1.59
N THR A 201 1.23 18.34 -1.82
CA THR A 201 0.38 19.54 -1.87
C THR A 201 0.28 20.15 -3.26
N SER A 202 1.06 19.67 -4.24
CA SER A 202 1.07 20.18 -5.62
C SER A 202 1.11 19.02 -6.61
N PHE A 203 0.21 19.05 -7.61
CA PHE A 203 0.01 17.98 -8.58
C PHE A 203 -0.01 18.49 -10.01
N LYS A 204 0.40 17.59 -10.92
CA LYS A 204 0.41 17.82 -12.36
C LYS A 204 -0.64 16.97 -13.04
N MET A 205 -1.39 17.54 -13.96
CA MET A 205 -2.41 16.79 -14.70
C MET A 205 -1.85 15.62 -15.50
N LYS A 206 -0.60 15.74 -15.95
CA LYS A 206 0.11 14.64 -16.59
C LYS A 206 0.16 13.39 -15.70
N TRP A 207 0.22 13.53 -14.38
CA TRP A 207 0.31 12.39 -13.46
C TRP A 207 -1.01 11.62 -13.40
N PHE A 208 -2.16 12.31 -13.42
CA PHE A 208 -3.47 11.67 -13.50
C PHE A 208 -3.68 10.97 -14.85
N ILE A 209 -3.20 11.57 -15.94
CA ILE A 209 -3.20 10.93 -17.27
C ILE A 209 -2.31 9.68 -17.27
N GLN A 210 -1.11 9.75 -16.68
CA GLN A 210 -0.21 8.61 -16.55
C GLN A 210 -0.87 7.49 -15.72
N LEU A 211 -1.62 7.83 -14.67
CA LEU A 211 -2.32 6.87 -13.82
C LEU A 211 -3.37 6.10 -14.62
N MET A 212 -4.26 6.80 -15.34
CA MET A 212 -5.26 6.16 -16.20
C MET A 212 -4.62 5.24 -17.25
N ASN A 213 -3.59 5.73 -17.96
CA ASN A 213 -2.86 4.92 -18.94
C ASN A 213 -2.21 3.67 -18.32
N THR A 214 -1.62 3.81 -17.13
CA THR A 214 -0.96 2.67 -16.45
C THR A 214 -1.98 1.62 -16.01
N VAL A 215 -3.16 2.05 -15.55
CA VAL A 215 -4.25 1.16 -15.16
C VAL A 215 -4.93 0.50 -16.38
N ASP A 216 -4.93 1.15 -17.55
CA ASP A 216 -5.30 0.50 -18.81
C ASP A 216 -4.33 -0.62 -19.16
N ASP A 217 -3.02 -0.40 -18.99
CA ASP A 217 -1.99 -1.41 -19.26
C ASP A 217 -2.16 -2.66 -18.38
N PHE A 218 -2.54 -2.51 -17.10
CA PHE A 218 -2.83 -3.65 -16.22
C PHE A 218 -3.86 -4.60 -16.82
N ARG A 219 -5.00 -4.05 -17.24
CA ARG A 219 -6.08 -4.85 -17.81
C ARG A 219 -5.73 -5.36 -19.21
N ASN A 220 -5.32 -4.46 -20.10
CA ASN A 220 -5.26 -4.75 -21.54
C ASN A 220 -3.99 -5.51 -21.96
N ARG A 221 -2.87 -5.31 -21.24
CA ARG A 221 -1.58 -5.92 -21.59
C ARG A 221 -1.20 -7.06 -20.65
N PHE A 222 -1.52 -6.93 -19.37
CA PHE A 222 -1.06 -7.88 -18.35
C PHE A 222 -2.16 -8.80 -17.82
N ASN A 223 -3.42 -8.59 -18.23
CA ASN A 223 -4.58 -9.29 -17.67
C ASN A 223 -4.52 -9.34 -16.14
N LEU A 224 -4.30 -8.17 -15.54
CA LEU A 224 -4.10 -7.97 -14.12
C LEU A 224 -5.01 -6.86 -13.64
N SER A 225 -5.51 -7.01 -12.41
CA SER A 225 -6.05 -5.91 -11.63
C SER A 225 -5.16 -5.68 -10.42
N HIS A 226 -4.91 -4.41 -10.08
CA HIS A 226 -4.14 -4.03 -8.90
C HIS A 226 -4.95 -4.20 -7.62
N GLY A 227 -6.22 -3.80 -7.62
CA GLY A 227 -7.15 -4.00 -6.50
C GLY A 227 -6.98 -3.05 -5.32
N ASP A 228 -5.99 -2.15 -5.33
CA ASP A 228 -5.76 -1.15 -4.28
C ASP A 228 -5.08 0.12 -4.82
N ILE A 229 -5.65 0.68 -5.90
CA ILE A 229 -5.20 1.99 -6.39
C ILE A 229 -5.68 3.06 -5.41
N ALA A 230 -4.74 3.64 -4.67
CA ALA A 230 -4.97 4.68 -3.68
C ALA A 230 -3.81 5.69 -3.68
N PRO A 231 -3.99 6.92 -3.16
CA PRO A 231 -2.95 7.94 -3.16
C PRO A 231 -1.65 7.49 -2.47
N ARG A 232 -1.73 6.71 -1.39
CA ARG A 232 -0.59 6.08 -0.71
C ARG A 232 0.28 5.19 -1.60
N ASN A 233 -0.32 4.60 -2.64
CA ASN A 233 0.30 3.63 -3.54
C ASN A 233 0.80 4.26 -4.86
N ILE A 234 0.72 5.58 -5.00
CA ILE A 234 1.17 6.31 -6.20
C ILE A 234 2.33 7.24 -5.82
N LEU A 235 3.54 6.85 -6.19
CA LEU A 235 4.77 7.60 -5.95
C LEU A 235 5.09 8.55 -7.11
N VAL A 236 5.80 9.64 -6.83
CA VAL A 236 6.38 10.51 -7.86
C VAL A 236 7.90 10.33 -7.89
N GLY A 237 8.44 9.93 -9.03
CA GLY A 237 9.88 9.81 -9.27
C GLY A 237 10.56 11.15 -9.54
N ASP A 238 11.89 11.17 -9.42
CA ASP A 238 12.73 12.34 -9.73
C ASP A 238 12.68 12.71 -11.23
N ASP A 239 12.29 11.75 -12.08
CA ASP A 239 11.99 11.93 -13.51
C ASP A 239 10.59 12.52 -13.77
N ASP A 240 9.95 13.08 -12.72
CA ASP A 240 8.66 13.77 -12.78
C ASP A 240 7.52 12.87 -13.28
N ASN A 241 7.57 11.62 -12.89
CA ASN A 241 6.79 10.53 -13.46
C ASN A 241 6.21 9.68 -12.33
N ILE A 242 4.95 9.24 -12.45
CA ILE A 242 4.38 8.38 -11.41
C ILE A 242 4.97 6.97 -11.45
N ARG A 243 5.00 6.32 -10.28
CA ARG A 243 5.26 4.90 -10.09
C ARG A 243 4.22 4.30 -9.15
N ILE A 244 3.61 3.21 -9.56
CA ILE A 244 2.67 2.44 -8.74
C ILE A 244 3.42 1.38 -7.93
N ILE A 245 3.02 1.20 -6.68
CA ILE A 245 3.55 0.22 -5.72
C ILE A 245 2.42 -0.59 -5.08
N ASP A 246 2.80 -1.62 -4.33
CA ASP A 246 1.92 -2.40 -3.44
C ASP A 246 0.88 -3.26 -4.16
N PHE A 247 1.37 -4.29 -4.86
CA PHE A 247 0.53 -5.26 -5.59
C PHE A 247 0.04 -6.40 -4.69
N GLU A 248 -0.04 -6.21 -3.36
CA GLU A 248 -0.49 -7.24 -2.41
C GLU A 248 -1.95 -7.69 -2.64
N ALA A 249 -2.78 -6.81 -3.21
CA ALA A 249 -4.17 -7.08 -3.59
C ALA A 249 -4.33 -7.51 -5.06
N ALA A 250 -3.22 -7.60 -5.80
CA ALA A 250 -3.29 -7.81 -7.24
C ALA A 250 -3.77 -9.22 -7.58
N ARG A 251 -4.57 -9.32 -8.64
CA ARG A 251 -5.16 -10.59 -9.08
C ARG A 251 -5.39 -10.60 -10.57
N GLN A 252 -5.35 -11.78 -11.17
CA GLN A 252 -5.87 -11.95 -12.53
C GLN A 252 -7.40 -11.90 -12.47
N PRO A 253 -8.06 -10.99 -13.21
CA PRO A 253 -9.50 -10.95 -13.25
C PRO A 253 -10.04 -12.20 -13.94
N ALA A 254 -11.17 -12.71 -13.45
CA ALA A 254 -11.96 -13.70 -14.18
C ALA A 254 -12.55 -13.06 -15.44
N LYS A 255 -12.96 -13.88 -16.42
CA LYS A 255 -13.46 -13.41 -17.72
C LYS A 255 -14.62 -12.40 -17.62
N ASP A 256 -15.45 -12.54 -16.58
CA ASP A 256 -16.64 -11.72 -16.35
C ASP A 256 -16.48 -10.79 -15.13
N ASP A 257 -15.24 -10.59 -14.64
CA ASP A 257 -14.99 -9.69 -13.52
C ASP A 257 -15.18 -8.22 -13.95
N SER A 258 -15.97 -7.50 -13.16
CA SER A 258 -16.10 -6.05 -13.31
C SER A 258 -14.79 -5.32 -13.03
N ASP A 259 -14.55 -4.22 -13.76
CA ASP A 259 -13.40 -3.35 -13.55
C ASP A 259 -13.41 -2.74 -12.13
N VAL A 260 -12.44 -3.14 -11.31
CA VAL A 260 -12.26 -2.59 -9.95
C VAL A 260 -11.27 -1.43 -9.91
N ASP A 261 -10.31 -1.35 -10.83
CA ASP A 261 -9.26 -0.35 -10.77
C ASP A 261 -9.73 1.01 -11.32
N GLY A 262 -10.65 1.02 -12.29
CA GLY A 262 -11.26 2.24 -12.82
C GLY A 262 -11.89 3.11 -11.71
N PRO A 263 -12.83 2.57 -10.91
CA PRO A 263 -13.39 3.27 -9.76
C PRO A 263 -12.35 3.68 -8.72
N CYS A 264 -11.33 2.84 -8.46
CA CYS A 264 -10.25 3.19 -7.53
C CYS A 264 -9.43 4.39 -8.01
N VAL A 265 -9.16 4.52 -9.31
CA VAL A 265 -8.50 5.72 -9.87
C VAL A 265 -9.33 6.97 -9.61
N VAL A 266 -10.64 6.90 -9.84
CA VAL A 266 -11.55 8.04 -9.59
C VAL A 266 -11.49 8.49 -8.13
N VAL A 267 -11.59 7.54 -7.21
CA VAL A 267 -11.50 7.78 -5.77
C VAL A 267 -10.15 8.36 -5.39
N ALA A 268 -9.04 7.77 -5.86
CA ALA A 268 -7.70 8.23 -5.57
C ALA A 268 -7.47 9.68 -6.05
N VAL A 269 -7.96 10.04 -7.24
CA VAL A 269 -7.87 11.43 -7.72
C VAL A 269 -8.71 12.36 -6.84
N TYR A 270 -9.94 11.98 -6.49
CA TYR A 270 -10.80 12.76 -5.60
C TYR A 270 -10.16 13.03 -4.24
N GLU A 271 -9.67 11.98 -3.56
CA GLU A 271 -8.98 12.08 -2.28
C GLU A 271 -7.73 12.96 -2.39
N THR A 272 -6.97 12.79 -3.48
CA THR A 272 -5.76 13.59 -3.74
C THR A 272 -6.08 15.08 -3.82
N VAL A 273 -7.11 15.47 -4.57
CA VAL A 273 -7.40 16.89 -4.84
C VAL A 273 -8.18 17.56 -3.73
N THR A 274 -9.07 16.83 -3.06
CA THR A 274 -9.92 17.38 -1.99
C THR A 274 -9.34 17.21 -0.61
N LYS A 275 -8.35 16.32 -0.44
CA LYS A 275 -7.82 15.85 0.86
C LYS A 275 -8.91 15.41 1.83
N ARG A 276 -10.05 14.95 1.29
CA ARG A 276 -11.12 14.33 2.06
C ARG A 276 -10.95 12.84 1.94
N ASP A 277 -10.85 12.20 3.10
CA ASP A 277 -11.07 10.77 3.19
C ASP A 277 -12.58 10.53 2.99
N TRP A 278 -12.94 9.62 2.11
CA TRP A 278 -14.34 9.27 1.87
C TRP A 278 -14.80 8.14 2.78
N GLU A 279 -14.00 7.71 3.77
CA GLU A 279 -14.43 6.88 4.91
C GLU A 279 -15.56 7.56 5.73
N VAL A 280 -16.75 7.63 5.14
CA VAL A 280 -17.98 8.16 5.73
C VAL A 280 -19.08 7.16 5.42
N ASP A 281 -19.22 6.18 6.33
CA ASP A 281 -20.46 5.47 6.74
C ASP A 281 -20.15 4.07 7.31
N GLY A 282 -19.28 3.97 8.32
CA GLY A 282 -19.26 2.86 9.29
C GLY A 282 -19.11 1.42 8.78
N GLU A 283 -18.91 1.18 7.49
CA GLU A 283 -18.83 -0.14 6.89
C GLU A 283 -17.39 -0.50 6.52
N VAL A 284 -16.69 -1.06 7.51
CA VAL A 284 -15.28 -1.54 7.46
C VAL A 284 -15.14 -2.86 6.68
N GLU A 285 -16.01 -3.14 5.70
CA GLU A 285 -15.87 -4.36 4.90
C GLU A 285 -14.79 -4.18 3.83
N TRP A 286 -13.68 -4.89 4.04
CA TRP A 286 -12.44 -4.93 3.27
C TRP A 286 -12.60 -4.73 1.75
N HIS A 287 -11.70 -3.88 1.23
CA HIS A 287 -11.55 -3.24 -0.09
C HIS A 287 -11.70 -4.06 -1.40
N HIS A 288 -12.30 -5.25 -1.41
CA HIS A 288 -12.29 -6.14 -2.58
C HIS A 288 -13.67 -6.43 -3.19
N ASN A 289 -14.75 -5.82 -2.69
CA ASN A 289 -16.07 -5.96 -3.31
C ASN A 289 -16.18 -4.99 -4.52
N PRO A 290 -16.26 -5.50 -5.77
CA PRO A 290 -16.28 -4.66 -6.96
C PRO A 290 -17.48 -3.71 -7.03
N GLU A 291 -18.65 -4.15 -6.56
CA GLU A 291 -19.86 -3.34 -6.55
C GLU A 291 -19.73 -2.17 -5.55
N ARG A 292 -19.09 -2.40 -4.40
CA ARG A 292 -18.79 -1.32 -3.45
C ARG A 292 -17.82 -0.30 -4.05
N LEU A 293 -16.74 -0.76 -4.68
CA LEU A 293 -15.76 0.12 -5.33
C LEU A 293 -16.41 0.95 -6.43
N ARG A 294 -17.25 0.34 -7.27
CA ARG A 294 -18.03 1.05 -8.30
C ARG A 294 -18.94 2.11 -7.68
N ARG A 295 -19.74 1.76 -6.67
CA ARG A 295 -20.61 2.71 -5.95
C ARG A 295 -19.82 3.88 -5.37
N ARG A 296 -18.62 3.64 -4.83
CA ARG A 296 -17.73 4.69 -4.32
C ARG A 296 -17.29 5.62 -5.45
N GLY A 297 -16.82 5.08 -6.57
CA GLY A 297 -16.48 5.86 -7.77
C GLY A 297 -17.62 6.72 -8.27
N ASP A 298 -18.81 6.13 -8.44
CA ASP A 298 -20.02 6.84 -8.89
C ASP A 298 -20.41 7.97 -7.92
N PHE A 299 -20.32 7.70 -6.61
CA PHE A 299 -20.63 8.68 -5.58
C PHE A 299 -19.69 9.88 -5.62
N VAL A 300 -18.37 9.67 -5.63
CA VAL A 300 -17.39 10.77 -5.64
C VAL A 300 -17.49 11.58 -6.94
N MET A 301 -17.89 10.98 -8.05
CA MET A 301 -18.14 11.71 -9.31
C MET A 301 -19.32 12.68 -9.22
N GLN A 302 -20.33 12.36 -8.41
CA GLN A 302 -21.47 13.25 -8.17
C GLN A 302 -21.16 14.37 -7.17
N GLN A 303 -20.06 14.26 -6.42
CA GLN A 303 -19.66 15.30 -5.46
C GLN A 303 -19.08 16.54 -6.14
N HIS A 304 -19.10 17.66 -5.43
CA HIS A 304 -18.35 18.85 -5.80
C HIS A 304 -16.85 18.63 -5.56
N TRP A 305 -16.03 18.89 -6.58
CA TRP A 305 -14.57 18.74 -6.51
C TRP A 305 -13.96 20.13 -6.30
N GLU A 306 -13.74 20.47 -5.02
CA GLU A 306 -13.00 21.68 -4.65
C GLU A 306 -11.56 21.29 -4.37
N SER A 307 -10.62 21.80 -5.18
CA SER A 307 -9.20 21.52 -4.97
C SER A 307 -8.70 22.29 -3.75
N VAL A 308 -8.08 21.58 -2.81
CA VAL A 308 -7.32 22.17 -1.70
C VAL A 308 -5.81 22.05 -1.90
N VAL A 309 -5.41 21.56 -3.07
CA VAL A 309 -4.02 21.39 -3.51
C VAL A 309 -3.73 22.29 -4.70
N GLU A 310 -2.45 22.56 -4.93
CA GLU A 310 -1.99 23.28 -6.11
C GLU A 310 -2.05 22.37 -7.34
N LEU A 311 -2.64 22.87 -8.42
CA LEU A 311 -2.81 22.16 -9.68
C LEU A 311 -2.25 23.01 -10.82
N ASP A 312 -1.62 22.36 -11.81
CA ASP A 312 -1.04 23.03 -12.98
C ASP A 312 -2.05 23.28 -14.12
N ASP A 313 -3.30 22.88 -13.94
CA ASP A 313 -4.42 23.11 -14.87
C ASP A 313 -5.78 22.98 -14.12
N ASP A 314 -6.89 23.12 -14.85
CA ASP A 314 -8.25 22.98 -14.32
C ASP A 314 -8.63 21.52 -14.02
N ILE A 315 -9.00 21.24 -12.77
CA ILE A 315 -9.45 19.91 -12.34
C ILE A 315 -10.75 19.46 -13.03
N ALA A 316 -11.58 20.39 -13.50
CA ALA A 316 -12.81 20.07 -14.21
C ALA A 316 -12.52 19.24 -15.49
N LEU A 317 -11.37 19.48 -16.14
CA LEU A 317 -10.96 18.72 -17.33
C LEU A 317 -10.56 17.29 -17.00
N VAL A 318 -9.87 17.08 -15.87
CA VAL A 318 -9.58 15.71 -15.40
C VAL A 318 -10.86 15.00 -15.00
N LYS A 319 -11.78 15.68 -14.32
CA LYS A 319 -13.05 15.09 -13.91
C LYS A 319 -13.89 14.65 -15.12
N ASP A 320 -14.02 15.50 -16.15
CA ASP A 320 -14.73 15.14 -17.39
C ASP A 320 -14.02 13.99 -18.13
N LEU A 321 -12.69 14.01 -18.18
CA LEU A 321 -11.91 12.91 -18.77
C LEU A 321 -12.11 11.59 -18.00
N LEU A 322 -12.06 11.61 -16.67
CA LEU A 322 -12.30 10.43 -15.82
C LEU A 322 -13.68 9.85 -16.04
N LEU A 323 -14.73 10.70 -16.10
CA LEU A 323 -16.10 10.26 -16.34
C LEU A 323 -16.20 9.47 -17.65
N ARG A 324 -15.64 10.03 -18.72
CA ARG A 324 -15.64 9.41 -20.06
C ARG A 324 -14.80 8.16 -20.09
N TRP A 325 -13.63 8.19 -19.46
CA TRP A 325 -12.70 7.06 -19.40
C TRP A 325 -13.30 5.86 -18.66
N VAL A 326 -13.92 6.05 -17.49
CA VAL A 326 -14.58 4.96 -16.75
C VAL A 326 -15.72 4.34 -17.56
N VAL A 327 -16.57 5.17 -18.19
CA VAL A 327 -17.67 4.66 -19.04
C VAL A 327 -17.12 3.89 -20.24
N ALA A 328 -16.09 4.42 -20.90
CA ALA A 328 -15.50 3.78 -22.07
C ALA A 328 -14.83 2.45 -21.71
N ARG A 329 -14.21 2.34 -20.52
CA ARG A 329 -13.55 1.12 -20.04
C ARG A 329 -14.49 -0.05 -19.84
N GLU A 330 -15.78 0.14 -19.64
CA GLU A 330 -16.72 -0.98 -19.54
C GLU A 330 -16.86 -1.76 -20.87
N ARG A 331 -16.39 -1.20 -21.98
CA ARG A 331 -16.42 -1.86 -23.28
C ARG A 331 -15.24 -2.81 -23.46
N ASP A 332 -15.51 -3.99 -24.02
CA ASP A 332 -14.48 -4.99 -24.33
C ASP A 332 -13.46 -4.52 -25.38
N ASP A 333 -13.84 -3.58 -26.24
CA ASP A 333 -13.01 -3.02 -27.31
C ASP A 333 -12.29 -1.72 -26.90
N PHE A 334 -12.34 -1.36 -25.61
CA PHE A 334 -11.76 -0.12 -25.12
C PHE A 334 -10.24 -0.06 -25.36
N THR A 335 -9.80 1.06 -25.93
CA THR A 335 -8.38 1.44 -25.96
C THR A 335 -8.24 2.91 -25.63
N TRP A 336 -7.16 3.28 -24.95
CA TRP A 336 -6.84 4.69 -24.68
C TRP A 336 -6.77 5.52 -25.96
N SER A 337 -6.12 4.99 -27.00
CA SER A 337 -6.07 5.62 -28.33
C SER A 337 -7.45 5.80 -28.96
N GLY A 338 -8.35 4.83 -28.75
CA GLY A 338 -9.74 4.90 -29.23
C GLY A 338 -10.52 6.02 -28.54
N LEU A 339 -10.38 6.17 -27.22
CA LEU A 339 -10.98 7.28 -26.47
C LEU A 339 -10.49 8.64 -26.97
N LEU A 340 -9.18 8.78 -27.24
CA LEU A 340 -8.61 10.04 -27.74
C LEU A 340 -8.95 10.33 -29.20
N ALA A 341 -9.27 9.30 -29.99
CA ALA A 341 -9.69 9.43 -31.37
C ALA A 341 -11.21 9.57 -31.53
N ASP A 342 -11.96 9.50 -30.43
CA ASP A 342 -13.41 9.65 -30.45
C ASP A 342 -13.80 11.03 -30.97
N ALA A 343 -14.61 11.06 -32.03
CA ALA A 343 -15.07 12.29 -32.66
C ALA A 343 -15.95 13.13 -31.72
N ASP A 344 -16.55 12.49 -30.72
CA ASP A 344 -17.39 13.14 -29.70
C ASP A 344 -16.57 13.61 -28.48
N LEU A 345 -15.25 13.40 -28.47
CA LEU A 345 -14.38 13.98 -27.45
C LEU A 345 -14.28 15.50 -27.67
N PRO A 346 -14.66 16.34 -26.68
CA PRO A 346 -14.53 17.78 -26.80
C PRO A 346 -13.09 18.18 -27.14
N SER A 347 -12.91 19.11 -28.08
CA SER A 347 -11.58 19.58 -28.51
C SER A 347 -10.72 20.07 -27.33
N GLN A 348 -11.35 20.70 -26.34
CA GLN A 348 -10.67 21.11 -25.10
C GLN A 348 -10.05 19.94 -24.33
N LEU A 349 -10.71 18.78 -24.28
CA LEU A 349 -10.15 17.57 -23.66
C LEU A 349 -9.04 16.95 -24.51
N SER A 350 -9.22 16.89 -25.83
CA SER A 350 -8.17 16.42 -26.74
C SER A 350 -6.89 17.28 -26.59
N ASP A 351 -7.03 18.60 -26.59
CA ASP A 351 -5.91 19.54 -26.42
C ASP A 351 -5.28 19.44 -25.03
N PHE A 352 -6.11 19.26 -24.00
CA PHE A 352 -5.66 19.02 -22.63
C PHE A 352 -4.77 17.78 -22.54
N VAL A 353 -5.26 16.64 -23.05
CA VAL A 353 -4.49 15.39 -23.06
C VAL A 353 -3.22 15.55 -23.89
N ALA A 354 -3.30 16.17 -25.08
CA ALA A 354 -2.14 16.38 -25.93
C ALA A 354 -1.06 17.25 -25.25
N ARG A 355 -1.46 18.31 -24.54
CA ARG A 355 -0.55 19.20 -23.82
C ARG A 355 0.16 18.49 -22.66
N HIS A 356 -0.57 17.67 -21.91
CA HIS A 356 -0.04 17.00 -20.71
C HIS A 356 0.66 15.67 -21.00
N SER A 357 0.32 15.00 -22.09
CA SER A 357 0.98 13.75 -22.53
C SER A 357 2.33 13.98 -23.24
N ARG A 358 2.56 15.20 -23.77
CA ARG A 358 3.77 15.55 -24.55
C ARG A 358 4.92 16.11 -23.71
N SER A 359 4.87 16.02 -22.38
CA SER A 359 5.96 16.51 -21.54
C SER A 359 7.25 15.73 -21.85
N ARG A 360 8.14 16.42 -22.58
CA ARG A 360 9.41 15.95 -23.12
C ARG A 360 10.30 15.35 -22.02
N PRO A 361 11.16 14.36 -22.34
CA PRO A 361 12.34 14.12 -21.52
C PRO A 361 13.15 15.42 -21.51
N SER A 362 13.33 16.01 -20.33
CA SER A 362 14.32 17.05 -20.08
C SER A 362 15.70 16.44 -19.90
#